data_AF-K0RUH8-F1
#
_entry.id   AF-K0RUH8-F1
#
_cell.length_a   1.000
_cell.length_b   1.000
_cell.length_c   1.000
_cell.angle_alpha   90.00
_cell.angle_beta   90.00
_cell.angle_gamma   90.00
#
_symmetry.space_group_name_H-M   'P 1'
#
loop_
_entity.id
_entity.type
_entity.pdbx_description
1 polymer ?
#
loop_
_entity_poly.entity_id
_entity_poly.type
_entity_poly.pdbx_seq_one_letter_code
_entity_poly.pdbx_strand_id
1 'polypeptide(L)'
;MPPRAELEVEEQGPATAKVTVSQRSKYARPRARVQFRNTHGFVGLSAGALVLAAIGATYWCATQRTSRLRDALCMMGCVASLVTTYTGIKIIDQAPRQTVVLSRPFAVIPPHRDAFHRTSYSIFYLCMRIAWNITSSYSLHGKQSWIWGSVLLRYAWSKFIPSKTVDWTNGNTWIFIVPMALGLSVDALMQLPGIQCTSTEFGTACWNDDIVTQLDLLWILLSGLVIAFVFTVAFRGVMSVKHCYWGAALVVWLIVGHLASKCLLFLRSTIENIMSIVQFSGPVQIG
;
A
#
# COMPACT_ATOMS: atom_id res chain seq x y z
N MET A 1 7.55 22.13 -60.78
CA MET A 1 8.21 23.06 -59.85
C MET A 1 7.12 23.76 -59.05
N PRO A 2 7.03 23.56 -57.73
CA PRO A 2 6.07 24.29 -56.89
C PRO A 2 6.62 25.68 -56.53
N PRO A 3 5.74 26.66 -56.23
CA PRO A 3 6.14 28.04 -55.98
C PRO A 3 6.80 28.20 -54.60
N ARG A 4 7.79 29.07 -54.55
CA ARG A 4 8.63 29.40 -53.40
C ARG A 4 7.85 30.38 -52.51
N ALA A 5 7.52 29.98 -51.29
CA ALA A 5 6.92 30.88 -50.31
C ALA A 5 8.00 31.81 -49.75
N GLU A 6 7.79 33.11 -49.89
CA GLU A 6 8.60 34.16 -49.29
C GLU A 6 8.32 34.24 -47.79
N LEU A 7 9.38 34.30 -47.00
CA LEU A 7 9.35 34.49 -45.55
C LEU A 7 9.44 36.00 -45.29
N GLU A 8 8.31 36.63 -44.98
CA GLU A 8 8.29 37.95 -44.37
C GLU A 8 8.70 37.80 -42.90
N VAL A 9 9.84 38.40 -42.54
CA VAL A 9 10.29 38.54 -41.15
C VAL A 9 9.69 39.84 -40.63
N GLU A 10 8.62 39.73 -39.85
CA GLU A 10 8.02 40.87 -39.15
C GLU A 10 8.82 41.18 -37.87
N GLU A 11 9.34 42.40 -37.81
CA GLU A 11 10.19 42.96 -36.78
C GLU A 11 9.38 43.20 -35.48
N GLN A 12 9.66 42.48 -34.40
CA GLN A 12 8.98 42.67 -33.11
C GLN A 12 9.61 43.79 -32.27
N GLY A 13 8.92 44.94 -32.24
CA GLY A 13 9.04 45.94 -31.17
C GLY A 13 8.19 45.58 -29.92
N PRO A 14 8.45 46.20 -28.75
CA PRO A 14 7.99 45.69 -27.45
C PRO A 14 6.64 46.24 -26.98
N ALA A 15 6.03 45.48 -26.06
CA ALA A 15 4.97 45.85 -25.12
C ALA A 15 3.50 45.91 -25.61
N THR A 16 2.76 44.83 -25.37
CA THR A 16 1.58 44.81 -24.45
C THR A 16 1.00 43.40 -24.39
N ALA A 17 1.21 42.71 -23.26
CA ALA A 17 0.64 41.39 -23.03
C ALA A 17 -0.88 41.49 -22.81
N LYS A 18 -1.66 41.37 -23.89
CA LYS A 18 -3.09 41.06 -23.83
C LYS A 18 -3.26 39.63 -23.30
N VAL A 19 -3.62 39.52 -22.02
CA VAL A 19 -4.11 38.26 -21.42
C VAL A 19 -5.38 37.87 -22.14
N THR A 20 -5.26 36.97 -23.12
CA THR A 20 -6.40 36.38 -23.82
C THR A 20 -7.02 35.35 -22.88
N VAL A 21 -8.24 35.63 -22.44
CA VAL A 21 -9.09 34.70 -21.69
C VAL A 21 -9.29 33.44 -22.54
N SER A 22 -8.62 32.36 -22.13
CA SER A 22 -8.77 31.03 -22.70
C SER A 22 -10.25 30.62 -22.65
N GLN A 23 -10.89 30.57 -23.81
CA GLN A 23 -12.23 30.05 -24.01
C GLN A 23 -12.37 28.68 -23.36
N ARG A 24 -13.29 28.58 -22.39
CA ARG A 24 -13.82 27.30 -21.91
C ARG A 24 -14.43 26.57 -23.11
N SER A 25 -13.72 25.55 -23.59
CA SER A 25 -14.21 24.56 -24.53
C SER A 25 -15.57 24.01 -24.05
N LYS A 26 -16.63 24.37 -24.79
CA LYS A 26 -18.02 23.94 -24.61
C LYS A 26 -18.31 22.56 -25.20
N TYR A 27 -17.29 21.81 -25.61
CA TYR A 27 -17.43 20.45 -26.13
C TYR A 27 -16.75 19.46 -25.19
N ALA A 28 -17.37 19.22 -24.04
CA ALA A 28 -17.06 18.06 -23.23
C ALA A 28 -17.50 16.82 -24.02
N ARG A 29 -16.57 16.26 -24.83
CA ARG A 29 -16.76 14.95 -25.47
C ARG A 29 -17.28 13.97 -24.41
N PRO A 30 -18.33 13.18 -24.70
CA PRO A 30 -18.77 12.12 -23.80
C PRO A 30 -17.55 11.24 -23.51
N ARG A 31 -17.11 11.20 -22.25
CA ARG A 31 -16.02 10.31 -21.84
C ARG A 31 -16.44 8.90 -22.20
N ALA A 32 -15.66 8.23 -23.04
CA ALA A 32 -15.84 6.80 -23.31
C ALA A 32 -15.92 6.08 -21.96
N ARG A 33 -17.10 5.54 -21.63
CA ARG A 33 -17.30 4.83 -20.37
C ARG A 33 -16.40 3.60 -20.41
N VAL A 34 -15.60 3.44 -19.36
CA VAL A 34 -14.77 2.25 -19.17
C VAL A 34 -15.67 1.03 -19.04
N GLN A 35 -15.67 0.16 -20.06
CA GLN A 35 -16.40 -1.10 -20.04
C GLN A 35 -15.51 -2.19 -19.44
N PHE A 36 -15.67 -2.41 -18.15
CA PHE A 36 -15.06 -3.55 -17.48
C PHE A 36 -15.88 -4.82 -17.73
N ARG A 37 -15.19 -5.92 -18.04
CA ARG A 37 -15.82 -7.25 -18.13
C ARG A 37 -16.37 -7.65 -16.75
N ASN A 38 -17.61 -8.18 -16.74
CA ASN A 38 -18.28 -8.68 -15.53
C ASN A 38 -17.44 -9.72 -14.76
N THR A 39 -16.57 -10.45 -15.46
CA THR A 39 -15.67 -11.44 -14.86
C THR A 39 -14.74 -10.84 -13.81
N HIS A 40 -14.20 -9.64 -14.03
CA HIS A 40 -13.32 -9.00 -13.03
C HIS A 40 -14.07 -8.63 -11.75
N GLY A 41 -15.32 -8.15 -11.88
CA GLY A 41 -16.17 -7.85 -10.73
C GLY A 41 -16.48 -9.08 -9.89
N PHE A 42 -16.81 -10.20 -10.53
CA PHE A 42 -17.07 -11.46 -9.83
C PHE A 42 -15.84 -11.98 -9.09
N VAL A 43 -14.66 -11.95 -9.75
CA VAL A 43 -13.39 -12.34 -9.14
C VAL A 43 -13.08 -11.45 -7.93
N GLY A 44 -13.24 -10.13 -8.05
CA GLY A 44 -13.03 -9.20 -6.93
C GLY A 44 -13.97 -9.44 -5.74
N LEU A 45 -15.26 -9.70 -6.00
CA LEU A 45 -16.23 -10.05 -4.95
C LEU A 45 -15.86 -11.37 -4.26
N SER A 46 -15.44 -12.39 -5.02
CA SER A 46 -15.01 -13.67 -4.46
C SER A 46 -13.76 -13.52 -3.58
N ALA A 47 -12.80 -12.69 -3.97
CA ALA A 47 -11.62 -12.40 -3.15
C ALA A 47 -12.00 -11.69 -1.85
N GLY A 48 -12.87 -10.68 -1.93
CA GLY A 48 -13.38 -9.99 -0.74
C GLY A 48 -14.10 -10.93 0.22
N ALA A 49 -14.97 -11.80 -0.29
CA ALA A 49 -15.69 -12.79 0.51
C ALA A 49 -14.74 -13.80 1.19
N LEU A 50 -13.72 -14.28 0.48
CA LEU A 50 -12.72 -15.20 1.03
C LEU A 50 -11.84 -14.55 2.10
N VAL A 51 -11.44 -13.29 1.91
CA VAL A 51 -10.69 -12.54 2.94
C VAL A 51 -11.55 -12.29 4.17
N LEU A 52 -12.84 -11.94 4.00
CA LEU A 52 -13.78 -11.82 5.12
C LEU A 52 -13.97 -13.15 5.86
N ALA A 53 -14.09 -14.26 5.13
CA ALA A 53 -14.15 -15.58 5.73
C ALA A 53 -12.86 -15.93 6.51
N ALA A 54 -11.69 -15.56 5.99
CA ALA A 54 -10.41 -15.73 6.68
C ALA A 54 -10.31 -14.88 7.95
N ILE A 55 -10.81 -13.64 7.93
CA ILE A 55 -10.93 -12.77 9.13
C ILE A 55 -11.85 -13.43 10.16
N GLY A 56 -13.05 -13.86 9.75
CA GLY A 56 -14.01 -14.55 10.62
C GLY A 56 -13.43 -15.82 11.23
N ALA A 57 -12.73 -16.63 10.44
CA ALA A 57 -12.04 -17.81 10.93
C ALA A 57 -10.88 -17.48 11.87
N THR A 58 -10.18 -16.35 11.67
CA THR A 58 -9.12 -15.90 12.58
C THR A 58 -9.69 -15.51 13.95
N TYR A 59 -10.82 -14.80 13.99
CA TYR A 59 -11.52 -14.52 15.24
C TYR A 59 -12.07 -15.80 15.90
N TRP A 60 -12.69 -16.69 15.13
CA TRP A 60 -13.26 -17.92 15.65
C TRP A 60 -12.19 -18.91 16.16
N CYS A 61 -11.06 -19.02 15.47
CA CYS A 61 -9.97 -19.91 15.89
C CYS A 61 -9.10 -19.30 16.99
N ALA A 62 -9.25 -18.01 17.33
CA ALA A 62 -8.63 -17.47 18.54
C ALA A 62 -9.20 -18.16 19.80
N THR A 63 -10.41 -18.71 19.73
CA THR A 63 -11.07 -19.44 20.82
C THR A 63 -11.04 -20.96 20.68
N GLN A 64 -10.67 -21.51 19.50
CA GLN A 64 -10.64 -22.95 19.23
C GLN A 64 -9.35 -23.41 18.53
N ARG A 65 -8.86 -24.60 18.88
CA ARG A 65 -7.58 -25.20 18.43
C ARG A 65 -7.51 -25.57 16.92
N THR A 66 -8.44 -25.10 16.08
CA THR A 66 -8.59 -25.49 14.67
C THR A 66 -7.76 -24.60 13.72
N SER A 67 -6.43 -24.62 13.88
CA SER A 67 -5.50 -23.82 13.07
C SER A 67 -5.57 -24.06 11.55
N ARG A 68 -5.88 -25.30 11.11
CA ARG A 68 -5.86 -25.67 9.69
C ARG A 68 -6.91 -24.98 8.83
N LEU A 69 -8.14 -24.81 9.33
CA LEU A 69 -9.21 -24.17 8.56
C LEU A 69 -8.91 -22.68 8.35
N ARG A 70 -8.45 -21.99 9.40
CA ARG A 70 -7.98 -20.60 9.33
C ARG A 70 -6.90 -20.44 8.27
N ASP A 71 -5.88 -21.29 8.31
CA ASP A 71 -4.73 -21.20 7.40
C ASP A 71 -5.14 -21.48 5.94
N ALA A 72 -6.01 -22.47 5.72
CA ALA A 72 -6.55 -22.75 4.39
C ALA A 72 -7.35 -21.57 3.83
N LEU A 73 -8.22 -20.95 4.64
CA LEU A 73 -8.98 -19.76 4.25
C LEU A 73 -8.08 -18.56 3.96
N CYS A 74 -7.04 -18.34 4.76
CA CYS A 74 -6.06 -17.29 4.50
C CYS A 74 -5.33 -17.49 3.17
N MET A 75 -4.89 -18.73 2.87
CA MET A 75 -4.23 -19.05 1.60
C MET A 75 -5.18 -18.89 0.40
N MET A 76 -6.44 -19.35 0.52
CA MET A 76 -7.44 -19.16 -0.53
C MET A 76 -7.75 -17.67 -0.76
N GLY A 77 -7.87 -16.88 0.32
CA GLY A 77 -8.00 -15.43 0.25
C GLY A 77 -6.83 -14.75 -0.46
N CYS A 78 -5.60 -15.18 -0.17
CA CYS A 78 -4.40 -14.70 -0.88
C CYS A 78 -4.46 -15.04 -2.36
N VAL A 79 -4.70 -16.30 -2.74
CA VAL A 79 -4.77 -16.73 -4.15
C VAL A 79 -5.85 -15.94 -4.90
N ALA A 80 -7.04 -15.80 -4.32
CA ALA A 80 -8.12 -15.02 -4.94
C ALA A 80 -7.74 -13.54 -5.10
N SER A 81 -7.04 -12.96 -4.12
CA SER A 81 -6.55 -11.57 -4.18
C SER A 81 -5.48 -11.38 -5.26
N LEU A 82 -4.58 -12.36 -5.43
CA LEU A 82 -3.58 -12.38 -6.49
C LEU A 82 -4.23 -12.47 -7.89
N VAL A 83 -5.22 -13.35 -8.06
CA VAL A 83 -5.98 -13.47 -9.32
C VAL A 83 -6.74 -12.18 -9.63
N THR A 84 -7.37 -11.57 -8.61
CA THR A 84 -8.04 -10.26 -8.73
C THR A 84 -7.07 -9.19 -9.17
N THR A 85 -5.91 -9.12 -8.53
CA THR A 85 -4.85 -8.15 -8.86
C THR A 85 -4.34 -8.34 -10.28
N TYR A 86 -4.04 -9.57 -10.67
CA TYR A 86 -3.54 -9.90 -12.01
C TYR A 86 -4.56 -9.54 -13.10
N THR A 87 -5.84 -9.86 -12.89
CA THR A 87 -6.90 -9.45 -13.84
C THR A 87 -7.09 -7.94 -13.86
N GLY A 88 -6.92 -7.27 -12.72
CA GLY A 88 -6.97 -5.81 -12.57
C GLY A 88 -5.86 -5.07 -13.32
N ILE A 89 -4.65 -5.61 -13.37
CA ILE A 89 -3.53 -5.01 -14.13
C ILE A 89 -3.85 -4.99 -15.63
N LYS A 90 -4.54 -6.00 -16.17
CA LYS A 90 -4.86 -6.07 -17.61
C LYS A 90 -5.85 -5.00 -18.09
N ILE A 91 -6.58 -4.39 -17.17
CA ILE A 91 -7.65 -3.43 -17.45
C ILE A 91 -7.25 -2.00 -17.02
N ILE A 92 -6.04 -1.83 -16.46
CA ILE A 92 -5.52 -0.55 -15.96
C ILE A 92 -5.40 0.51 -17.05
N ASP A 93 -5.19 0.11 -18.31
CA ASP A 93 -5.07 1.03 -19.43
C ASP A 93 -6.37 1.77 -19.73
N GLN A 94 -7.49 1.25 -19.23
CA GLN A 94 -8.78 1.91 -19.33
C GLN A 94 -8.96 2.99 -18.26
N ALA A 95 -8.14 3.00 -17.20
CA ALA A 95 -8.22 4.00 -16.14
C ALA A 95 -7.73 5.38 -16.64
N PRO A 96 -8.37 6.48 -16.18
CA PRO A 96 -7.89 7.83 -16.44
C PRO A 96 -6.42 7.97 -15.99
N ARG A 97 -5.58 8.66 -16.77
CA ARG A 97 -4.16 8.83 -16.38
C ARG A 97 -3.99 9.58 -15.07
N GLN A 98 -4.76 10.65 -14.89
CA GLN A 98 -4.70 11.52 -13.71
C GLN A 98 -6.00 12.32 -13.57
N THR A 99 -6.33 12.74 -12.34
CA THR A 99 -7.39 13.71 -12.07
C THR A 99 -6.95 14.67 -11.00
N VAL A 100 -7.16 15.97 -11.20
CA VAL A 100 -6.89 16.98 -10.17
C VAL A 100 -7.91 16.86 -9.04
N VAL A 101 -7.47 16.43 -7.86
CA VAL A 101 -8.33 16.30 -6.68
C VAL A 101 -8.40 17.63 -5.94
N LEU A 102 -7.22 18.23 -5.68
CA LEU A 102 -7.05 19.52 -5.04
C LEU A 102 -5.98 20.33 -5.80
N SER A 103 -6.24 21.61 -6.03
CA SER A 103 -5.31 22.49 -6.76
C SER A 103 -4.52 23.45 -5.87
N ARG A 104 -5.00 23.74 -4.65
CA ARG A 104 -4.36 24.63 -3.66
C ARG A 104 -4.68 24.16 -2.24
N PRO A 105 -3.80 24.37 -1.23
CA PRO A 105 -2.50 25.06 -1.31
C PRO A 105 -1.39 24.22 -1.98
N PHE A 106 -1.49 22.89 -1.90
CA PHE A 106 -0.60 21.96 -2.60
C PHE A 106 -1.39 21.19 -3.65
N ALA A 107 -0.84 21.05 -4.86
CA ALA A 107 -1.49 20.31 -5.93
C ALA A 107 -1.49 18.81 -5.61
N VAL A 108 -2.69 18.22 -5.56
CA VAL A 108 -2.89 16.79 -5.34
C VAL A 108 -3.44 16.20 -6.63
N ILE A 109 -2.54 15.60 -7.40
CA ILE A 109 -2.83 15.04 -8.72
C ILE A 109 -2.44 13.56 -8.69
N PRO A 110 -3.33 12.67 -8.23
CA PRO A 110 -3.05 11.23 -8.23
C PRO A 110 -2.79 10.70 -9.64
N PRO A 111 -1.63 10.07 -9.88
CA PRO A 111 -1.37 9.30 -11.09
C PRO A 111 -2.07 7.93 -10.94
N HIS A 112 -3.35 7.84 -11.30
CA HIS A 112 -4.20 6.67 -11.00
C HIS A 112 -3.62 5.33 -11.44
N ARG A 113 -2.91 5.30 -12.58
CA ARG A 113 -2.25 4.08 -13.07
C ARG A 113 -1.09 3.66 -12.16
N ASP A 114 -0.24 4.61 -11.77
CA ASP A 114 0.85 4.34 -10.84
C ASP A 114 0.30 3.93 -9.46
N ALA A 115 -0.74 4.63 -8.99
CA ALA A 115 -1.43 4.27 -7.75
C ALA A 115 -1.97 2.84 -7.78
N PHE A 116 -2.61 2.43 -8.89
CA PHE A 116 -3.11 1.07 -9.04
C PHE A 116 -1.98 0.02 -9.11
N HIS A 117 -0.86 0.32 -9.78
CA HIS A 117 0.32 -0.55 -9.75
C HIS A 117 0.88 -0.71 -8.34
N ARG A 118 0.98 0.38 -7.57
CA ARG A 118 1.42 0.33 -6.17
C ARG A 118 0.47 -0.48 -5.31
N THR A 119 -0.84 -0.27 -5.42
CA THR A 119 -1.83 -1.10 -4.71
C THR A 119 -1.68 -2.58 -5.08
N SER A 120 -1.45 -2.88 -6.35
CA SER A 120 -1.20 -4.25 -6.81
C SER A 120 0.05 -4.84 -6.15
N TYR A 121 1.17 -4.09 -6.13
CA TYR A 121 2.38 -4.49 -5.43
C TYR A 121 2.16 -4.68 -3.93
N SER A 122 1.32 -3.85 -3.31
CA SER A 122 1.00 -4.00 -1.88
C SER A 122 0.21 -5.27 -1.62
N ILE A 123 -0.75 -5.61 -2.49
CA ILE A 123 -1.49 -6.87 -2.41
C ILE A 123 -0.54 -8.06 -2.57
N PHE A 124 0.38 -8.03 -3.54
CA PHE A 124 1.39 -9.07 -3.71
C PHE A 124 2.25 -9.22 -2.44
N TYR A 125 2.74 -8.11 -1.88
CA TYR A 125 3.50 -8.11 -0.64
C TYR A 125 2.71 -8.73 0.51
N LEU A 126 1.47 -8.29 0.74
CA LEU A 126 0.60 -8.79 1.80
C LEU A 126 0.32 -10.29 1.65
N CYS A 127 0.08 -10.77 0.42
CA CYS A 127 -0.12 -12.20 0.17
C CYS A 127 1.15 -13.01 0.49
N MET A 128 2.33 -12.54 0.10
CA MET A 128 3.60 -13.18 0.47
C MET A 128 3.80 -13.18 1.99
N ARG A 129 3.46 -12.07 2.64
CA ARG A 129 3.58 -11.89 4.09
C ARG A 129 2.65 -12.81 4.88
N ILE A 130 1.40 -12.96 4.44
CA ILE A 130 0.43 -13.93 5.00
C ILE A 130 0.89 -15.36 4.76
N ALA A 131 1.30 -15.71 3.54
CA ALA A 131 1.82 -17.04 3.25
C ALA A 131 3.06 -17.36 4.09
N TRP A 132 3.93 -16.37 4.34
CA TRP A 132 5.06 -16.51 5.24
C TRP A 132 4.63 -16.86 6.67
N ASN A 133 3.71 -16.11 7.28
CA ASN A 133 3.19 -16.42 8.63
C ASN A 133 2.61 -17.84 8.75
N ILE A 134 1.92 -18.30 7.71
CA ILE A 134 1.35 -19.64 7.69
C ILE A 134 2.48 -20.67 7.60
N THR A 135 3.37 -20.54 6.63
CA THR A 135 4.45 -21.52 6.40
C THR A 135 5.49 -21.55 7.52
N SER A 136 5.80 -20.42 8.16
CA SER A 136 6.70 -20.35 9.30
C SER A 136 6.15 -21.14 10.49
N SER A 137 4.83 -21.20 10.66
CA SER A 137 4.17 -22.01 11.69
C SER A 137 4.38 -23.53 11.51
N TYR A 138 4.79 -23.98 10.32
CA TYR A 138 4.98 -25.40 9.98
C TYR A 138 6.45 -25.81 9.71
N SER A 139 7.42 -24.89 9.71
CA SER A 139 8.80 -25.18 9.28
C SER A 139 9.88 -24.88 10.33
N LEU A 140 11.02 -25.58 10.25
CA LEU A 140 12.19 -25.45 11.12
C LEU A 140 12.79 -24.03 11.05
N HIS A 141 12.66 -23.30 12.16
CA HIS A 141 12.66 -21.84 12.32
C HIS A 141 13.91 -21.02 11.94
N GLY A 142 15.00 -21.63 11.46
CA GLY A 142 16.27 -20.88 11.31
C GLY A 142 16.52 -20.29 9.92
N LYS A 143 16.87 -21.15 8.96
CA LYS A 143 17.40 -20.72 7.66
C LYS A 143 16.33 -20.21 6.70
N GLN A 144 15.12 -20.76 6.76
CA GLN A 144 14.03 -20.36 5.88
C GLN A 144 13.55 -18.94 6.16
N SER A 145 13.62 -18.51 7.43
CA SER A 145 13.23 -17.17 7.87
C SER A 145 14.10 -16.06 7.28
N TRP A 146 15.41 -16.29 7.16
CA TRP A 146 16.32 -15.35 6.50
C TRP A 146 15.99 -15.17 5.01
N ILE A 147 15.66 -16.27 4.32
CA ILE A 147 15.33 -16.23 2.89
C ILE A 147 14.07 -15.40 2.68
N TRP A 148 12.99 -15.69 3.42
CA TRP A 148 11.73 -14.96 3.28
C TRP A 148 11.85 -13.49 3.67
N GLY A 149 12.49 -13.18 4.80
CA GLY A 149 12.74 -11.80 5.21
C GLY A 149 13.54 -11.02 4.16
N SER A 150 14.59 -11.63 3.60
CA SER A 150 15.41 -11.00 2.55
C SER A 150 14.63 -10.79 1.24
N VAL A 151 13.78 -11.75 0.85
CA VAL A 151 12.92 -11.64 -0.33
C VAL A 151 11.90 -10.51 -0.15
N LEU A 152 11.24 -10.44 1.02
CA LEU A 152 10.28 -9.38 1.34
C LEU A 152 10.96 -8.01 1.36
N LEU A 153 12.15 -7.89 1.97
CA LEU A 153 12.90 -6.65 2.04
C LEU A 153 13.31 -6.17 0.64
N ARG A 154 13.87 -7.06 -0.18
CA ARG A 154 14.21 -6.74 -1.57
C ARG A 154 12.98 -6.33 -2.36
N TYR A 155 11.85 -7.02 -2.17
CA TYR A 155 10.60 -6.67 -2.83
C TYR A 155 10.14 -5.27 -2.42
N ALA A 156 10.07 -5.00 -1.12
CA ALA A 156 9.63 -3.71 -0.57
C ALA A 156 10.48 -2.56 -1.10
N TRP A 157 11.80 -2.70 -1.05
CA TRP A 157 12.73 -1.68 -1.55
C TRP A 157 12.66 -1.49 -3.05
N SER A 158 12.57 -2.57 -3.83
CA SER A 158 12.51 -2.47 -5.30
C SER A 158 11.22 -1.86 -5.84
N LYS A 159 10.10 -1.95 -5.09
CA LYS A 159 8.77 -1.53 -5.55
C LYS A 159 8.25 -0.26 -4.92
N PHE A 160 8.62 0.05 -3.68
CA PHE A 160 8.01 1.16 -2.94
C PHE A 160 8.95 2.30 -2.62
N ILE A 161 10.27 2.08 -2.57
CA ILE A 161 11.20 3.21 -2.40
C ILE A 161 11.01 4.18 -3.57
N PRO A 162 10.74 5.47 -3.30
CA PRO A 162 10.60 6.48 -4.32
C PRO A 162 11.84 6.49 -5.22
N SER A 163 11.65 6.23 -6.52
CA SER A 163 12.69 6.44 -7.51
C SER A 163 12.95 7.95 -7.68
N LYS A 164 14.07 8.30 -8.30
CA LYS A 164 14.40 9.69 -8.67
C LYS A 164 13.35 10.36 -9.57
N THR A 165 12.41 9.59 -10.14
CA THR A 165 11.35 10.07 -11.02
C THR A 165 10.05 10.43 -10.28
N VAL A 166 10.01 10.29 -8.95
CA VAL A 166 8.83 10.68 -8.16
C VAL A 166 8.76 12.20 -8.03
N ASP A 167 7.59 12.76 -8.30
CA ASP A 167 7.32 14.19 -8.11
C ASP A 167 7.10 14.51 -6.63
N TRP A 168 8.12 15.08 -6.00
CA TRP A 168 8.09 15.50 -4.59
C TRP A 168 7.22 16.73 -4.32
N THR A 169 6.82 17.46 -5.37
CA THR A 169 5.92 18.62 -5.27
C THR A 169 4.44 18.21 -5.24
N ASN A 170 4.13 16.98 -5.64
CA ASN A 170 2.77 16.45 -5.64
C ASN A 170 2.36 15.95 -4.25
N GLY A 171 1.26 16.48 -3.70
CA GLY A 171 0.75 16.08 -2.39
C GLY A 171 0.41 14.59 -2.28
N ASN A 172 0.10 13.93 -3.40
CA ASN A 172 -0.14 12.48 -3.43
C ASN A 172 1.09 11.67 -2.96
N THR A 173 2.30 12.18 -3.22
CA THR A 173 3.55 11.55 -2.79
C THR A 173 3.63 11.45 -1.28
N TRP A 174 3.30 12.53 -0.58
CA TRP A 174 3.34 12.59 0.88
C TRP A 174 2.17 11.86 1.55
N ILE A 175 1.01 11.82 0.90
CA ILE A 175 -0.19 11.16 1.46
C ILE A 175 -0.12 9.63 1.32
N PHE A 176 0.41 9.12 0.21
CA PHE A 176 0.36 7.68 -0.09
C PHE A 176 1.72 7.04 -0.28
N ILE A 177 2.60 7.66 -1.07
CA ILE A 177 3.85 7.02 -1.50
C ILE A 177 4.80 6.86 -0.30
N VAL A 178 5.08 7.95 0.41
CA VAL A 178 6.04 7.95 1.53
C VAL A 178 5.55 7.05 2.67
N PRO A 179 4.30 7.15 3.17
CA PRO A 179 3.83 6.29 4.25
C PRO A 179 3.85 4.80 3.88
N MET A 180 3.47 4.45 2.65
CA MET A 180 3.50 3.08 2.16
C MET A 180 4.93 2.54 2.06
N ALA A 181 5.86 3.34 1.54
CA ALA A 181 7.27 2.96 1.43
C ALA A 181 7.90 2.72 2.80
N LEU A 182 7.66 3.61 3.76
CA LEU A 182 8.17 3.48 5.12
C LEU A 182 7.54 2.28 5.83
N GLY A 183 6.21 2.17 5.83
CA GLY A 183 5.50 1.09 6.53
C GLY A 183 5.90 -0.29 6.03
N LEU A 184 5.92 -0.50 4.70
CA LEU A 184 6.30 -1.80 4.12
C LEU A 184 7.79 -2.11 4.28
N SER A 185 8.66 -1.09 4.25
CA SER A 185 10.10 -1.30 4.47
C SER A 185 10.40 -1.69 5.92
N VAL A 186 9.74 -1.03 6.89
CA VAL A 186 9.87 -1.36 8.31
C VAL A 186 9.32 -2.77 8.57
N ASP A 187 8.12 -3.09 8.08
CA ASP A 187 7.56 -4.43 8.25
C ASP A 187 8.47 -5.51 7.65
N ALA A 188 8.99 -5.29 6.44
CA ALA A 188 9.88 -6.24 5.76
C ALA A 188 11.22 -6.42 6.49
N LEU A 189 11.78 -5.33 7.02
CA LEU A 189 13.00 -5.37 7.81
C LEU A 189 12.77 -6.22 9.07
N MET A 190 11.66 -5.99 9.78
CA MET A 190 11.29 -6.72 10.99
C MET A 190 10.95 -8.21 10.75
N GLN A 191 10.95 -8.69 9.50
CA GLN A 191 10.89 -10.12 9.21
C GLN A 191 12.25 -10.83 9.27
N LEU A 192 13.35 -10.12 9.53
CA LEU A 192 14.67 -10.72 9.64
C LEU A 192 14.86 -11.41 11.02
N PRO A 193 15.44 -12.63 11.08
CA PRO A 193 15.49 -13.46 12.30
C PRO A 193 16.27 -12.92 13.51
N GLY A 194 16.91 -11.75 13.42
CA GLY A 194 17.61 -11.11 14.53
C GLY A 194 16.90 -9.89 15.14
N ILE A 195 15.85 -9.39 14.47
CA ILE A 195 15.11 -8.18 14.88
C ILE A 195 13.60 -8.42 14.98
N GLN A 196 13.13 -9.60 14.57
CA GLN A 196 11.73 -9.96 14.62
C GLN A 196 11.18 -10.04 16.04
N CYS A 197 11.99 -10.48 17.01
CA CYS A 197 11.57 -10.61 18.40
C CYS A 197 12.62 -9.97 19.31
N THR A 198 12.13 -9.27 20.33
CA THR A 198 12.95 -8.67 21.38
C THR A 198 12.58 -9.31 22.71
N SER A 199 13.57 -9.83 23.43
CA SER A 199 13.38 -10.28 24.82
C SER A 199 13.29 -9.07 25.74
N THR A 200 12.21 -9.00 26.50
CA THR A 200 11.91 -7.98 27.50
C THR A 200 11.85 -8.61 28.89
N GLU A 201 11.95 -7.80 29.95
CA GLU A 201 11.84 -8.27 31.33
C GLU A 201 10.48 -8.96 31.61
N PHE A 202 9.44 -8.59 30.86
CA PHE A 202 8.08 -9.10 31.00
C PHE A 202 7.71 -10.21 30.00
N GLY A 203 8.62 -10.62 29.11
CA GLY A 203 8.35 -11.67 28.12
C GLY A 203 9.16 -11.53 26.83
N THR A 204 8.77 -12.22 25.77
CA THR A 204 9.34 -11.99 24.43
C THR A 204 8.29 -11.30 23.60
N ALA A 205 8.56 -10.07 23.15
CA ALA A 205 7.69 -9.35 22.26
C ALA A 205 8.13 -9.60 20.81
N CYS A 206 7.22 -10.06 19.97
CA CYS A 206 7.48 -10.45 18.59
C CYS A 206 6.66 -9.60 17.62
N TRP A 207 7.31 -9.09 16.57
CA TRP A 207 6.69 -8.25 15.56
C TRP A 207 5.44 -8.88 14.95
N ASN A 208 5.47 -10.19 14.70
CA ASN A 208 4.41 -10.92 13.99
C ASN A 208 3.23 -11.32 14.88
N ASP A 209 3.41 -11.27 16.19
CA ASP A 209 2.42 -11.70 17.18
C ASP A 209 1.82 -10.51 17.93
N ASP A 210 2.61 -9.46 18.17
CA ASP A 210 2.20 -8.30 18.98
C ASP A 210 1.92 -7.04 18.16
N ILE A 211 2.65 -6.82 17.05
CA ILE A 211 2.61 -5.56 16.30
C ILE A 211 1.81 -5.69 15.02
N VAL A 212 2.27 -6.55 14.12
CA VAL A 212 1.63 -6.83 12.83
C VAL A 212 1.15 -8.26 12.85
N THR A 213 -0.05 -8.43 13.42
CA THR A 213 -0.68 -9.75 13.54
C THR A 213 -1.20 -10.23 12.18
N GLN A 214 -1.44 -11.54 12.08
CA GLN A 214 -2.12 -12.13 10.93
C GLN A 214 -3.47 -11.44 10.63
N LEU A 215 -4.19 -11.04 11.67
CA LEU A 215 -5.46 -10.34 11.55
C LEU A 215 -5.29 -8.93 10.96
N ASP A 216 -4.27 -8.20 11.39
CA ASP A 216 -3.95 -6.87 10.84
C ASP A 216 -3.64 -6.97 9.33
N LEU A 217 -2.85 -7.97 8.93
CA LEU A 217 -2.53 -8.20 7.52
C LEU A 217 -3.78 -8.48 6.67
N LEU A 218 -4.72 -9.28 7.19
CA LEU A 218 -5.99 -9.58 6.50
C LEU A 218 -6.87 -8.33 6.37
N TRP A 219 -6.96 -7.50 7.42
CA TRP A 219 -7.71 -6.24 7.38
C TRP A 219 -7.12 -5.23 6.40
N ILE A 220 -5.78 -5.12 6.35
CA ILE A 220 -5.08 -4.27 5.39
C ILE A 220 -5.32 -4.79 3.96
N LEU A 221 -5.26 -6.10 3.75
CA LEU A 221 -5.54 -6.73 2.45
C LEU A 221 -6.98 -6.45 2.00
N LEU A 222 -7.97 -6.64 2.88
CA LEU A 222 -9.36 -6.34 2.61
C LEU A 222 -9.56 -4.85 2.29
N SER A 223 -8.95 -3.96 3.06
CA SER A 223 -9.02 -2.51 2.83
C SER A 223 -8.46 -2.14 1.45
N GLY A 224 -7.34 -2.74 1.05
CA GLY A 224 -6.77 -2.57 -0.28
C GLY A 224 -7.71 -3.03 -1.40
N LEU A 225 -8.34 -4.20 -1.24
CA LEU A 225 -9.33 -4.72 -2.20
C LEU A 225 -10.57 -3.82 -2.31
N VAL A 226 -11.12 -3.37 -1.18
CA VAL A 226 -12.30 -2.49 -1.15
C VAL A 226 -11.99 -1.14 -1.78
N ILE A 227 -10.86 -0.52 -1.43
CA ILE A 227 -10.44 0.75 -2.04
C ILE A 227 -10.28 0.58 -3.55
N ALA A 228 -9.58 -0.47 -4.00
CA ALA A 228 -9.41 -0.75 -5.43
C ALA A 228 -10.77 -0.90 -6.13
N PHE A 229 -11.70 -1.67 -5.56
CA PHE A 229 -13.05 -1.83 -6.09
C PHE A 229 -13.80 -0.49 -6.18
N VAL A 230 -13.80 0.31 -5.11
CA VAL A 230 -14.44 1.63 -5.07
C VAL A 230 -13.88 2.56 -6.16
N PHE A 231 -12.57 2.55 -6.40
CA PHE A 231 -11.98 3.30 -7.51
C PHE A 231 -12.43 2.80 -8.88
N THR A 232 -12.60 1.49 -9.08
CA THR A 232 -13.18 0.99 -10.35
C THR A 232 -14.62 1.46 -10.56
N VAL A 233 -15.40 1.61 -9.48
CA VAL A 233 -16.77 2.16 -9.53
C VAL A 233 -16.73 3.66 -9.82
N ALA A 234 -15.79 4.39 -9.21
CA ALA A 234 -15.58 5.81 -9.45
C ALA A 234 -15.18 6.12 -10.90
N PHE A 235 -14.30 5.31 -11.49
CA PHE A 235 -13.88 5.47 -12.89
C PHE A 235 -15.01 5.19 -13.90
N ARG A 236 -16.05 4.44 -13.50
CA ARG A 236 -17.30 4.31 -14.28
C ARG A 236 -18.23 5.51 -14.18
N GLY A 237 -17.90 6.49 -13.33
CA GLY A 237 -18.70 7.70 -13.11
C GLY A 237 -19.86 7.53 -12.14
N VAL A 238 -19.92 6.41 -11.40
CA VAL A 238 -20.95 6.17 -10.37
C VAL A 238 -20.70 7.04 -9.13
N MET A 239 -19.43 7.28 -8.79
CA MET A 239 -19.04 8.12 -7.66
C MET A 239 -17.91 9.09 -8.05
N SER A 240 -17.85 10.24 -7.39
CA SER A 240 -16.78 11.21 -7.61
C SER A 240 -15.43 10.67 -7.13
N VAL A 241 -14.44 10.71 -8.02
CA VAL A 241 -13.04 10.31 -7.74
C VAL A 241 -12.46 11.10 -6.55
N LYS A 242 -12.90 12.35 -6.33
CA LYS A 242 -12.44 13.17 -5.21
C LYS A 242 -12.83 12.58 -3.85
N HIS A 243 -14.08 12.12 -3.72
CA HIS A 243 -14.55 11.50 -2.47
C HIS A 243 -13.84 10.17 -2.24
N CYS A 244 -13.64 9.38 -3.30
CA CYS A 244 -12.91 8.11 -3.22
C CYS A 244 -11.46 8.33 -2.76
N TYR A 245 -10.80 9.38 -3.28
CA TYR A 245 -9.43 9.72 -2.92
C TYR A 245 -9.30 10.07 -1.43
N TRP A 246 -10.14 10.97 -0.92
CA TRP A 246 -10.08 11.36 0.49
C TRP A 246 -10.49 10.22 1.42
N GLY A 247 -11.46 9.40 1.03
CA GLY A 247 -11.81 8.17 1.76
C GLY A 247 -10.64 7.19 1.83
N ALA A 248 -9.95 6.95 0.71
CA ALA A 248 -8.77 6.10 0.68
C ALA A 248 -7.61 6.67 1.52
N ALA A 249 -7.39 7.99 1.47
CA ALA A 249 -6.38 8.66 2.28
C ALA A 249 -6.68 8.45 3.78
N LEU A 250 -7.92 8.66 4.19
CA LEU A 250 -8.35 8.44 5.57
C LEU A 250 -8.08 7.00 6.01
N VAL A 251 -8.46 6.00 5.21
CA VAL A 251 -8.22 4.58 5.54
C VAL A 251 -6.73 4.29 5.68
N VAL A 252 -5.89 4.78 4.76
CA VAL A 252 -4.44 4.59 4.85
C VAL A 252 -3.86 5.22 6.13
N TRP A 253 -4.27 6.44 6.47
CA TRP A 253 -3.81 7.09 7.69
C TRP A 253 -4.32 6.42 8.97
N LEU A 254 -5.52 5.85 8.96
CA LEU A 254 -6.02 5.04 10.08
C LEU A 254 -5.19 3.76 10.26
N ILE A 255 -4.83 3.08 9.16
CA ILE A 255 -3.94 1.91 9.21
C ILE A 255 -2.57 2.31 9.74
N VAL A 256 -1.97 3.38 9.21
CA VAL A 256 -0.66 3.87 9.65
C VAL A 256 -0.70 4.26 11.13
N GLY A 257 -1.71 5.01 11.56
CA GLY A 257 -1.88 5.41 12.96
C GLY A 257 -2.06 4.23 13.90
N HIS A 258 -2.83 3.22 13.48
CA HIS A 258 -3.01 1.98 14.24
C HIS A 258 -1.71 1.18 14.40
N LEU A 259 -0.94 1.00 13.32
CA LEU A 259 0.34 0.29 13.39
C LEU A 259 1.41 1.09 14.14
N ALA A 260 1.43 2.41 13.97
CA ALA A 260 2.34 3.29 14.68
C ALA A 260 2.08 3.27 16.19
N SER A 261 0.82 3.24 16.63
CA SER A 261 0.50 3.16 18.06
C SER A 261 0.96 1.84 18.68
N LYS A 262 0.79 0.71 17.99
CA LYS A 262 1.36 -0.59 18.43
C LYS A 262 2.90 -0.54 18.48
N CYS A 263 3.53 0.01 17.45
CA CYS A 263 4.99 0.13 17.37
C CYS A 263 5.57 1.01 18.49
N LEU A 264 4.91 2.12 18.84
CA LEU A 264 5.35 2.98 19.94
C LEU A 264 5.32 2.26 21.30
N LEU A 265 4.32 1.43 21.56
CA LEU A 265 4.26 0.62 22.77
C LEU A 265 5.41 -0.39 22.84
N PHE A 266 5.75 -0.99 21.70
CA PHE A 266 6.89 -1.91 21.58
C PHE A 266 8.25 -1.22 21.80
N LEU A 267 8.46 -0.07 21.17
CA LEU A 267 9.69 0.71 21.31
C LEU A 267 9.88 1.19 22.74
N ARG A 268 8.82 1.67 23.39
CA ARG A 268 8.86 2.08 24.79
C ARG A 268 9.31 0.93 25.68
N SER A 269 8.70 -0.25 25.53
CA SER A 269 9.10 -1.44 26.31
C SER A 269 10.56 -1.79 26.03
N THR A 270 11.00 -1.76 24.77
CA THR A 270 12.39 -2.06 24.40
C THR A 270 13.39 -1.11 25.06
N ILE A 271 13.12 0.20 25.05
CA ILE A 271 14.00 1.21 25.65
C ILE A 271 14.09 1.02 27.18
N GLU A 272 12.96 0.77 27.84
CA GLU A 272 12.92 0.52 29.30
C GLU A 272 13.81 -0.68 29.68
N ASN A 273 13.81 -1.77 28.90
CA ASN A 273 14.70 -2.92 29.14
C ASN A 273 16.18 -2.61 28.93
N ILE A 274 16.52 -1.84 27.88
CA ILE A 274 17.92 -1.47 27.64
C ILE A 274 18.44 -0.62 28.81
N MET A 275 17.62 0.31 29.31
CA MET A 275 17.98 1.14 30.46
C MET A 275 18.15 0.33 31.74
N SER A 276 17.31 -0.68 32.00
CA SER A 276 17.46 -1.54 33.19
C SER A 276 18.73 -2.39 33.14
N ILE A 277 19.08 -2.94 31.97
CA ILE A 277 20.35 -3.68 31.77
C ILE A 277 21.57 -2.79 32.02
N VAL A 278 21.55 -1.56 31.51
CA VAL A 278 22.65 -0.59 31.71
C VAL A 278 22.78 -0.21 33.19
N GLN A 279 21.66 -0.06 33.92
CA GLN A 279 21.68 0.24 35.36
C GLN A 279 22.19 -0.91 36.23
N PHE A 280 21.90 -2.17 35.87
CA PHE A 280 22.41 -3.35 36.59
C PHE A 280 23.87 -3.71 36.26
N SER A 281 24.39 -3.22 35.13
CA SER A 281 25.81 -3.37 34.75
C SER A 281 26.72 -2.35 35.47
N GLY A 282 26.42 -2.05 36.73
CA GLY A 282 27.23 -1.16 37.58
C GLY A 282 28.71 -1.56 37.59
N PRO A 283 29.62 -0.63 37.96
CA PRO A 283 31.05 -0.83 37.82
C PRO A 283 31.46 -2.14 38.50
N VAL A 284 31.98 -3.08 37.69
CA VAL A 284 32.62 -4.29 38.17
C VAL A 284 33.64 -3.87 39.21
N GLN A 285 33.39 -4.19 40.49
CA GLN A 285 34.43 -4.04 41.50
C GLN A 285 35.49 -5.09 41.19
N ILE A 286 36.54 -4.66 40.49
CA ILE A 286 37.77 -5.40 40.33
C ILE A 286 38.45 -5.36 41.70
N GLY A 287 38.19 -6.39 42.50
CA GLY A 287 38.90 -6.71 43.74
C GLY A 287 39.92 -7.80 43.48
#